data_AF-A0A937XZJ7-F1
#
_entry.id   AF-A0A937XZJ7-F1
#
_cell.length_a   1.000
_cell.length_b   1.000
_cell.length_c   1.000
_cell.angle_alpha   90.00
_cell.angle_beta   90.00
_cell.angle_gamma   90.00
#
_symmetry.space_group_name_H-M   'P 1'
#
loop_
_entity.id
_entity.type
_entity.pdbx_description
1 polymer ?
#
loop_
_entity_poly.entity_id
_entity_poly.type
_entity_poly.pdbx_seq_one_letter_code
_entity_poly.pdbx_strand_id
1 'polypeptide(L)' 'MAGEFRSDVDPEQLYISIAALGHFYLGNHYTLSAIFGRDLLAPREKASRLRYMIELVLGYLRKA' A
#
# COMPACT_ATOMS: atom_id res chain seq x y z
N MET A 1 22.48 3.71 -9.87
CA MET A 1 21.51 4.11 -8.84
C MET A 1 21.70 3.21 -7.63
N ALA A 2 22.68 3.53 -6.79
CA ALA A 2 22.90 2.85 -5.52
C ALA A 2 22.89 3.94 -4.45
N GLY A 3 22.01 3.82 -3.45
CA GLY A 3 21.92 4.77 -2.34
C GLY A 3 20.65 5.62 -2.25
N GLU A 4 19.64 5.41 -3.09
CA GLU A 4 18.33 6.10 -2.99
C GLU A 4 17.44 5.51 -1.89
N PHE A 5 17.56 4.20 -1.64
CA PHE A 5 16.83 3.52 -0.57
C PHE A 5 17.69 3.35 0.67
N ARG A 6 17.02 3.27 1.82
CA ARG A 6 17.62 2.92 3.09
C ARG A 6 18.23 1.50 3.05
N SER A 7 19.35 1.32 3.74
CA SER A 7 20.14 0.09 3.71
C SER A 7 19.79 -0.91 4.81
N ASP A 8 18.97 -0.51 5.76
CA ASP A 8 18.57 -1.25 6.97
C ASP A 8 17.20 -1.93 6.83
N VAL A 9 16.65 -2.01 5.62
CA VAL A 9 15.36 -2.68 5.37
C VAL A 9 15.57 -4.16 5.15
N ASP A 10 14.86 -4.96 5.95
CA ASP A 10 14.66 -6.37 5.68
C ASP A 10 13.73 -6.54 4.46
N PRO A 11 14.21 -7.15 3.36
CA PRO A 11 13.43 -7.32 2.14
C PRO A 11 12.21 -8.25 2.33
N GLU A 12 12.27 -9.21 3.24
CA GLU A 12 11.15 -10.12 3.51
C GLU A 12 10.01 -9.36 4.20
N GLN A 13 10.33 -8.57 5.22
CA GLN A 13 9.35 -7.72 5.92
C GLN A 13 8.74 -6.69 4.97
N LEU A 14 9.54 -6.10 4.08
CA LEU A 14 9.04 -5.18 3.05
C LEU A 14 8.04 -5.88 2.12
N TYR A 15 8.39 -7.06 1.61
CA TYR A 15 7.53 -7.82 0.71
C TYR A 15 6.20 -8.19 1.38
N ILE A 16 6.25 -8.72 2.61
CA ILE A 16 5.06 -9.08 3.39
C ILE A 16 4.17 -7.85 3.58
N SER A 17 4.77 -6.70 3.88
CA SER A 17 4.04 -5.44 4.06
C SER A 17 3.32 -4.99 2.77
N ILE A 18 4.00 -5.07 1.63
CA ILE A 18 3.41 -4.74 0.31
C ILE A 18 2.22 -5.67 0.02
N ALA A 19 2.40 -6.99 0.22
CA ALA A 19 1.34 -7.97 0.01
C ALA A 19 0.15 -7.72 0.96
N ALA A 20 0.42 -7.44 2.24
CA ALA A 20 -0.60 -7.17 3.25
C ALA A 20 -1.45 -5.94 2.92
N LEU A 21 -0.85 -4.86 2.41
CA LEU A 21 -1.58 -3.66 1.97
C LEU A 21 -2.67 -4.00 0.94
N GLY A 22 -2.31 -4.83 -0.06
CA GLY A 22 -3.20 -5.33 -1.10
C GLY A 22 -4.25 -6.30 -0.57
N HIS A 23 -3.80 -7.34 0.12
CA HIS A 23 -4.65 -8.40 0.66
C HIS A 23 -5.72 -7.85 1.61
N PHE A 24 -5.35 -6.96 2.53
CA PHE A 24 -6.30 -6.36 3.47
C PHE A 24 -7.37 -5.56 2.73
N TYR A 25 -6.97 -4.69 1.79
CA TYR A 25 -7.91 -3.82 1.08
C TYR A 25 -8.88 -4.62 0.20
N LEU A 26 -8.37 -5.58 -0.56
CA LEU A 26 -9.19 -6.40 -1.45
C LEU A 26 -10.03 -7.43 -0.69
N GLY A 27 -9.44 -8.12 0.29
CA GLY A 27 -10.12 -9.14 1.09
C GLY A 27 -11.25 -8.58 1.95
N ASN A 28 -11.14 -7.32 2.39
CA ASN A 28 -12.12 -6.66 3.24
C ASN A 28 -12.93 -5.57 2.51
N HIS A 29 -12.89 -5.51 1.18
CA HIS A 29 -13.47 -4.39 0.44
C HIS A 29 -14.97 -4.21 0.74
N TYR A 30 -15.76 -5.27 0.92
CA TYR A 30 -17.18 -5.15 1.27
C TYR A 30 -17.38 -4.49 2.64
N THR A 31 -16.67 -4.98 3.67
CA THR A 31 -16.71 -4.42 5.02
C THR A 31 -16.25 -2.96 5.05
N LEU A 32 -15.11 -2.67 4.42
CA LEU A 32 -14.57 -1.31 4.36
C LEU A 32 -15.48 -0.38 3.54
N SER A 33 -16.07 -0.86 2.45
CA SER A 33 -17.03 -0.09 1.64
C SER A 33 -18.28 0.27 2.45
N ALA A 34 -18.78 -0.66 3.27
CA ALA A 34 -19.89 -0.40 4.17
C ALA A 34 -19.53 0.63 5.26
N ILE A 35 -18.34 0.52 5.86
CA ILE A 35 -17.85 1.46 6.89
C ILE A 35 -17.68 2.88 6.33
N PHE A 36 -17.10 3.01 5.13
CA PHE A 36 -16.75 4.31 4.56
C PHE A 36 -17.80 4.89 3.59
N GLY A 37 -18.88 4.15 3.30
CA GLY A 37 -19.95 4.58 2.40
C GLY A 37 -19.50 4.82 0.96
N ARG A 38 -18.53 4.04 0.47
CA ARG A 38 -17.94 4.17 -0.88
C ARG A 38 -17.68 2.81 -1.47
N ASP A 39 -17.86 2.64 -2.79
CA ASP A 39 -17.37 1.46 -3.49
C ASP A 39 -15.85 1.53 -3.64
N LEU A 40 -15.14 0.80 -2.77
CA LEU A 40 -13.68 0.79 -2.74
C LEU A 40 -13.06 0.04 -3.92
N LEU A 41 -13.84 -0.70 -4.70
CA LEU A 41 -13.41 -1.34 -5.95
C LEU A 41 -13.75 -0.52 -7.19
N ALA A 42 -14.45 0.61 -7.06
CA ALA A 42 -14.65 1.54 -8.16
C ALA A 42 -13.29 1.95 -8.76
N PRO A 43 -13.17 2.10 -10.09
CA PRO A 43 -11.88 2.35 -10.75
C PRO A 43 -11.08 3.51 -10.16
N ARG A 44 -11.78 4.61 -9.81
CA ARG A 44 -11.18 5.79 -9.19
C ARG A 44 -10.59 5.49 -7.79
N GLU A 45 -11.34 4.78 -6.96
CA GLU A 45 -10.93 4.47 -5.58
C GLU A 45 -9.77 3.48 -5.59
N LYS A 46 -9.78 2.46 -6.46
CA LYS A 46 -8.64 1.57 -6.68
C LYS A 46 -7.38 2.32 -7.11
N ALA A 47 -7.50 3.22 -8.07
CA ALA A 47 -6.37 4.04 -8.52
C ALA A 47 -5.83 4.94 -7.40
N SER A 48 -6.72 5.52 -6.60
CA SER A 48 -6.34 6.33 -5.44
C SER A 48 -5.62 5.50 -4.39
N ARG A 49 -6.14 4.30 -4.09
CA ARG A 49 -5.53 3.37 -3.15
C ARG A 49 -4.15 2.93 -3.61
N LEU A 50 -3.97 2.59 -4.89
CA LEU A 50 -2.67 2.22 -5.45
C LEU A 50 -1.65 3.35 -5.32
N ARG A 51 -2.02 4.58 -5.68
CA ARG A 51 -1.14 5.76 -5.50
C ARG A 51 -0.71 5.91 -4.05
N TYR A 52 -1.66 5.83 -3.12
CA TYR A 52 -1.37 5.91 -1.69
C TYR A 52 -0.42 4.81 -1.21
N MET A 53 -0.62 3.56 -1.64
CA MET A 53 0.28 2.45 -1.29
C MET A 53 1.70 2.68 -1.80
N ILE A 54 1.85 3.19 -3.04
CA ILE A 54 3.15 3.52 -3.62
C ILE A 54 3.82 4.62 -2.80
N GLU A 55 3.11 5.71 -2.49
CA GLU A 55 3.64 6.82 -1.69
C GLU A 55 4.05 6.36 -0.29
N LEU A 56 3.24 5.51 0.36
CA LEU A 56 3.54 4.94 1.67
C LEU A 56 4.82 4.09 1.64
N VAL A 57 4.93 3.17 0.68
CA VAL A 57 6.09 2.26 0.57
C VAL A 57 7.36 3.06 0.22
N LEU A 58 7.28 3.96 -0.77
CA LEU A 58 8.42 4.80 -1.13
C LEU A 58 8.80 5.78 -0.02
N GLY A 59 7.82 6.31 0.72
CA GLY A 59 8.06 7.16 1.88
C GLY A 59 8.83 6.42 2.98
N TYR A 60 8.52 5.15 3.22
CA TYR A 60 9.27 4.30 4.14
C TYR A 60 10.68 3.94 3.65
N LEU A 61 10.85 3.74 2.34
CA LEU A 61 12.11 3.31 1.74
C LEU A 61 13.12 4.43 1.49
N ARG A 62 12.66 5.67 1.31
CA ARG A 62 13.54 6.82 1.12
C ARG A 62 14.34 7.11 2.40
N LYS A 63 15.58 7.53 2.22
CA LYS A 63 16.39 8.06 3.33
C LYS A 63 15.74 9.34 3.87
N ALA A 64 15.84 9.54 5.18
CA ALA A 64 15.51 10.81 5.82
C ALA A 64 16.45 11.92 5.35
#